data_AF-A0AAV1XJL3-F1
#
_entry.id   AF-A0AAV1XJL3-F1
#
_cell.length_a   1.000
_cell.length_b   1.000
_cell.length_c   1.000
_cell.angle_alpha   90.00
_cell.angle_beta   90.00
_cell.angle_gamma   90.00
#
_symmetry.space_group_name_H-M   'P 1'
#
loop_
_entity.id
_entity.type
_entity.pdbx_description
1 polymer ?
#
loop_
_entity_poly.entity_id
_entity_poly.type
_entity_poly.pdbx_seq_one_letter_code
_entity_poly.pdbx_strand_id
1 'polypeptide(L)' 'MALCRIKMAISLCGNSSKACANNSISDFALLRNLHIRLNFPKAPKIIEVIWLPLHKKL' A
#
# COMPACT_ATOMS: atom_id res chain seq x y z
N MET A 1 18.66 -20.00 7.02
CA MET A 1 18.24 -19.87 8.43
C MET A 1 17.40 -18.61 8.71
N ALA A 2 17.82 -17.42 8.26
CA ALA A 2 17.08 -16.16 8.51
C ALA A 2 15.66 -16.13 7.88
N LEU A 3 15.52 -16.50 6.60
CA LEU A 3 14.22 -16.47 5.90
C LEU A 3 13.15 -17.34 6.59
N CYS A 4 13.51 -18.54 7.05
CA CYS A 4 12.57 -19.43 7.75
C CYS A 4 12.08 -18.82 9.06
N ARG A 5 12.97 -18.16 9.82
CA ARG A 5 12.62 -17.46 11.07
C ARG A 5 11.67 -16.29 10.80
N ILE A 6 11.94 -15.52 9.76
CA ILE A 6 11.08 -14.40 9.34
C ILE A 6 9.70 -14.91 8.94
N LYS A 7 9.62 -15.94 8.08
CA LYS A 7 8.35 -16.57 7.69
C LYS A 7 7.57 -17.09 8.91
N MET A 8 8.24 -17.79 9.83
CA MET A 8 7.63 -18.31 11.06
C MET A 8 7.06 -17.18 11.94
N ALA A 9 7.84 -16.11 12.16
CA ALA A 9 7.39 -14.98 12.96
C ALA A 9 6.18 -14.27 12.34
N ILE A 10 6.19 -14.06 11.02
CA ILE A 10 5.07 -13.47 10.28
C ILE A 10 3.83 -14.37 10.35
N SER A 11 3.97 -15.68 10.20
CA SER A 11 2.83 -16.61 10.31
C SER A 11 2.22 -16.65 11.71
N LEU A 12 3.03 -16.47 12.75
CA LEU A 12 2.57 -16.52 14.14
C LEU A 12 1.92 -15.21 14.60
N CYS A 13 2.49 -14.05 14.24
CA CYS A 13 2.03 -12.74 14.70
C CYS A 13 1.17 -11.99 13.66
N GLY A 14 1.24 -12.40 12.38
CA GLY A 14 0.65 -11.67 11.28
C GLY A 14 1.36 -10.33 11.00
N ASN A 15 0.63 -9.41 10.35
CA ASN A 15 1.06 -8.02 10.18
C ASN A 15 0.50 -7.17 11.33
N SER A 16 1.32 -6.90 12.35
CA SER A 16 0.98 -6.03 13.48
C SER A 16 1.21 -4.53 13.21
N SER A 17 1.79 -4.20 12.05
CA SER A 17 2.05 -2.82 11.66
C SER A 17 0.77 -2.11 11.24
N LYS A 18 0.59 -0.87 11.72
CA LYS A 18 -0.44 0.06 11.25
C LYS A 18 0.02 0.88 10.03
N ALA A 19 1.26 0.69 9.58
CA ALA A 19 1.77 1.39 8.40
C ALA A 19 1.01 0.98 7.14
N CYS A 20 0.77 1.95 6.26
CA CYS A 20 0.20 1.71 4.95
C CYS A 20 1.32 1.34 3.95
N ALA A 21 0.95 0.58 2.91
CA ALA A 21 1.82 0.31 1.78
C ALA A 21 2.23 1.61 1.08
N ASN A 22 3.49 1.68 0.66
CA ASN A 22 4.02 2.78 -0.14
C ASN A 22 3.84 2.50 -1.64
N ASN A 23 4.39 3.37 -2.49
CA ASN A 23 4.36 3.25 -3.95
C ASN A 23 5.60 2.56 -4.54
N SER A 24 6.44 1.89 -3.74
CA SER A 24 7.60 1.13 -4.22
C SER A 24 7.17 -0.26 -4.70
N ILE A 25 7.42 -0.54 -5.98
CA ILE A 25 7.16 -1.87 -6.56
C ILE A 25 8.06 -2.95 -5.95
N SER A 26 9.29 -2.58 -5.59
CA SER A 26 10.27 -3.47 -4.96
C SER A 26 9.79 -3.92 -3.59
N ASP A 27 9.27 -2.98 -2.80
CA ASP A 27 8.73 -3.25 -1.46
C ASP A 27 7.48 -4.12 -1.57
N PHE A 28 6.60 -3.82 -2.53
CA PHE A 28 5.42 -4.63 -2.82
C PHE A 28 5.79 -6.08 -3.17
N ALA A 29 6.76 -6.28 -4.07
CA ALA A 29 7.20 -7.61 -4.48
C ALA A 29 7.78 -8.40 -3.30
N LEU A 30 8.59 -7.75 -2.46
CA LEU A 30 9.17 -8.37 -1.26
C LEU A 30 8.09 -8.79 -0.26
N LEU A 31 7.16 -7.90 0.08
CA LEU A 31 6.09 -8.18 1.03
C LEU A 31 5.13 -9.25 0.51
N ARG A 32 4.86 -9.27 -0.80
CA ARG A 32 4.07 -10.32 -1.47
C ARG A 32 4.74 -11.68 -1.41
N ASN A 33 6.05 -11.75 -1.68
CA ASN A 33 6.83 -13.00 -1.59
C ASN A 33 6.86 -13.57 -0.16
N LEU A 34 6.68 -12.71 0.85
CA LEU A 34 6.55 -13.09 2.26
C LEU A 34 5.12 -13.41 2.68
N HIS A 35 4.14 -13.37 1.76
CA HIS A 35 2.70 -13.54 2.05
C HIS A 35 2.16 -12.61 3.15
N ILE A 36 2.74 -11.41 3.29
CA ILE A 36 2.29 -10.41 4.26
C ILE A 36 1.04 -9.71 3.71
N ARG A 37 -0.02 -9.62 4.53
CA ARG A 37 -1.20 -8.80 4.21
C ARG A 37 -0.82 -7.32 4.25
N LEU A 38 -0.98 -6.63 3.12
CA LEU A 38 -0.72 -5.20 2.99
C LEU A 38 -1.91 -4.37 3.44
N ASN A 39 -1.64 -3.28 4.18
CA ASN A 39 -2.63 -2.26 4.48
C ASN A 39 -2.54 -1.18 3.39
N PHE A 40 -3.52 -1.12 2.50
CA PHE A 40 -3.55 -0.04 1.52
C PHE A 40 -4.15 1.22 2.14
N PRO A 41 -3.61 2.41 1.84
CA PRO A 41 -4.24 3.66 2.27
C PRO A 41 -5.65 3.72 1.67
N LYS A 42 -6.59 4.30 2.42
CA LYS A 42 -7.92 4.57 1.89
C LYS A 42 -7.77 5.46 0.66
N ALA A 43 -8.47 5.13 -0.42
CA ALA A 43 -8.50 5.97 -1.60
C ALA A 43 -8.99 7.38 -1.19
N PRO A 44 -8.36 8.46 -1.72
CA PRO A 44 -8.85 9.80 -1.47
C PRO A 44 -10.28 9.91 -2.00
N LYS A 45 -11.16 10.54 -1.21
CA LYS A 45 -12.52 10.82 -1.64
C LYS A 45 -12.50 12.02 -2.58
N ILE A 46 -13.04 11.87 -3.79
CA ILE A 46 -13.30 13.01 -4.67
C ILE A 46 -14.49 13.76 -4.07
N ILE A 47 -14.26 15.00 -3.63
CA ILE A 47 -15.29 15.85 -3.02
C ILE A 47 -15.94 16.79 -4.04
N GLU A 48 -15.19 17.22 -5.05
CA GLU A 48 -15.66 18.09 -6.12
C GLU A 48 -14.90 17.81 -7.41
N VAL A 49 -15.56 18.03 -8.54
CA VAL A 49 -14.95 18.00 -9.88
C VAL A 49 -15.40 19.27 -10.59
N ILE A 50 -14.45 20.16 -10.89
CA ILE A 50 -14.72 21.38 -11.66
C ILE A 50 -14.25 21.15 -13.09
N TRP A 51 -15.20 21.12 -14.02
CA TRP A 51 -14.90 21.10 -15.45
C TRP A 51 -14.67 22.52 -15.92
N LEU A 52 -13.43 22.85 -16.30
CA LEU A 52 -13.12 24.14 -16.91
C LEU A 52 -13.51 24.09 -18.40
N PRO A 53 -14.42 24.96 -18.88
CA PRO A 53 -14.71 25.06 -20.30
C PRO A 53 -13.49 25.62 -21.04
N LEU A 54 -13.22 25.07 -22.22
CA LEU A 54 -12.04 25.39 -23.06
C LEU A 54 -11.89 26.89 -23.42
N HIS A 55 -12.93 27.70 -23.22
CA HIS A 55 -13.02 29.08 -23.73
C HIS A 55 -12.98 30.19 -22.69
N LYS A 56 -12.69 29.91 -21.41
CA LYS A 56 -12.39 31.01 -20.46
C LYS A 56 -10.90 31.31 -20.45
N LYS A 57 -10.46 32.14 -21.39
CA LYS A 57 -9.27 32.98 -21.20
C LYS A 57 -9.59 33.98 -20.08
N LEU A 58 -8.69 34.06 -19.10
CA LEU A 58 -8.69 35.06 -18.02
C LEU A 58 -8.74 36.48 -18.60
#